data_AF-A0A7R9K979-F1
#
_entry.id   AF-A0A7R9K979-F1
#
_cell.length_a   1.000
_cell.length_b   1.000
_cell.length_c   1.000
_cell.angle_alpha   90.00
_cell.angle_beta   90.00
_cell.angle_gamma   90.00
#
_symmetry.space_group_name_H-M   'P 1'
#
loop_
_entity.id
_entity.type
_entity.pdbx_description
1 polymer ?
#
loop_
_entity_poly.entity_id
_entity_poly.type
_entity_poly.pdbx_seq_one_letter_code
_entity_poly.pdbx_strand_id
1 'polypeptide(L)'
;MDVKMGTRTFLESEVQKTNAREDLYQKMVQVDPSAPTPEEHRQKAVTKLRYMQFREQQSSTCSQGFRIEAMKFRGSLPVTDLKKVKSREEVMATIALFLGGREDTRQRLLERLRDIRTKFERSSYFRRHEVVGSSIFMIYDDTKVGAWIIDFAKTHPLPNGMTVDHKQPWVQGNREDGFLFGLDSLISIMEEVDLRTYFSRDNPVCTKS
;
A
#
# COMPACT_ATOMS: atom_id res chain seq x y z
N MET A 1 10.69 7.35 1.00
CA MET A 1 9.26 7.00 1.03
C MET A 1 9.13 5.50 1.16
N ASP A 2 8.27 5.07 2.07
CA ASP A 2 7.89 3.67 2.27
C ASP A 2 6.48 3.47 1.71
N VAL A 3 6.37 2.60 0.69
CA VAL A 3 5.11 2.26 0.03
C VAL A 3 4.80 0.80 0.27
N LYS A 4 3.80 0.52 1.08
CA LYS A 4 3.35 -0.85 1.35
C LYS A 4 2.54 -1.36 0.18
N MET A 5 2.90 -2.54 -0.30
CA MET A 5 2.36 -3.14 -1.52
C MET A 5 1.30 -4.19 -1.22
N GLY A 6 0.46 -4.44 -2.23
CA GLY A 6 -0.60 -5.43 -2.21
C GLY A 6 -1.97 -4.80 -1.97
N THR A 7 -3.02 -5.48 -2.45
CA THR A 7 -4.43 -5.17 -2.13
C THR A 7 -4.82 -5.69 -0.75
N ARG A 8 -3.96 -6.51 -0.15
CA ARG A 8 -4.17 -7.19 1.12
C ARG A 8 -2.96 -7.10 2.04
N THR A 9 -3.21 -6.97 3.34
CA THR A 9 -2.20 -6.67 4.38
C THR A 9 -2.12 -7.68 5.52
N PHE A 10 -2.97 -8.70 5.46
CA PHE A 10 -3.00 -9.84 6.36
C PHE A 10 -2.77 -11.11 5.55
N LEU A 11 -2.22 -12.16 6.14
CA LEU A 11 -2.11 -13.48 5.53
C LEU A 11 -3.46 -14.19 5.54
N GLU A 12 -3.69 -15.09 4.58
CA GLU A 12 -4.94 -15.84 4.58
C GLU A 12 -5.09 -16.71 5.85
N SER A 13 -3.99 -17.28 6.34
CA SER A 13 -3.94 -18.03 7.62
C SER A 13 -4.32 -17.17 8.83
N GLU A 14 -4.15 -15.84 8.75
CA GLU A 14 -4.48 -14.92 9.83
C GLU A 14 -5.99 -14.69 9.98
N VAL A 15 -6.78 -15.01 8.95
CA VAL A 15 -8.22 -14.68 8.85
C VAL A 15 -9.12 -15.90 8.63
N GLN A 16 -8.58 -17.11 8.68
CA GLN A 16 -9.37 -18.35 8.55
C GLN A 16 -10.42 -18.53 9.65
N LYS A 17 -10.16 -18.00 10.86
CA LYS A 17 -11.11 -18.09 11.97
C LYS A 17 -12.24 -17.09 11.78
N THR A 18 -13.48 -17.57 11.84
CA THR A 18 -14.70 -16.77 11.68
C THR A 18 -15.23 -16.20 12.99
N ASN A 19 -14.59 -16.50 14.14
CA ASN A 19 -15.01 -15.99 15.43
C ASN A 19 -14.97 -14.46 15.46
N ALA A 20 -16.09 -13.85 15.85
CA ALA A 20 -16.19 -12.41 16.05
C ALA A 20 -15.42 -11.97 17.30
N ARG A 21 -14.90 -10.74 17.28
CA ARG A 21 -14.06 -10.17 18.32
C ARG A 21 -14.53 -8.78 18.71
N GLU A 22 -14.77 -8.59 19.99
CA GLU A 22 -15.18 -7.30 20.55
C GLU A 22 -14.07 -6.25 20.45
N ASP A 23 -12.81 -6.62 20.69
CA ASP A 23 -11.69 -5.68 20.62
C ASP A 23 -11.47 -5.06 19.23
N LEU A 24 -11.73 -5.84 18.16
CA LEU A 24 -11.66 -5.37 16.78
C LEU A 24 -12.83 -4.46 16.43
N TYR A 25 -14.02 -4.75 16.95
CA TYR A 25 -15.20 -3.89 16.78
C TYR A 25 -14.98 -2.52 17.44
N GLN A 26 -14.47 -2.48 18.67
CA GLN A 26 -14.19 -1.21 19.36
C GLN A 26 -13.19 -0.35 18.58
N LYS A 27 -12.12 -0.96 18.05
CA LYS A 27 -11.15 -0.27 17.18
C LYS A 27 -11.78 0.23 15.86
N MET A 28 -12.72 -0.52 15.31
CA MET A 28 -13.43 -0.15 14.08
C MET A 28 -14.30 1.08 14.31
N VAL A 29 -15.13 1.05 15.36
CA VAL A 29 -16.01 2.16 15.75
C VAL A 29 -15.23 3.42 16.11
N GLN A 30 -14.07 3.29 16.76
CA GLN A 30 -13.18 4.43 17.05
C GLN A 30 -12.69 5.15 15.78
N VAL A 31 -12.54 4.42 14.67
CA VAL A 31 -12.12 4.99 13.39
C VAL A 31 -13.32 5.53 12.62
N ASP A 32 -14.39 4.74 12.53
CA ASP A 32 -15.63 5.09 11.86
C ASP A 32 -16.82 4.40 12.55
N PRO A 33 -17.64 5.14 13.33
CA PRO A 33 -18.79 4.58 14.01
C PRO A 33 -19.88 4.03 13.08
N SER A 34 -19.89 4.41 11.81
CA SER A 34 -20.89 4.00 10.81
C SER A 34 -20.48 2.79 9.99
N ALA A 35 -19.23 2.35 10.11
CA ALA A 35 -18.68 1.24 9.32
C ALA A 35 -19.24 -0.15 9.69
N PRO A 36 -19.52 -0.48 10.97
CA PRO A 36 -20.13 -1.77 11.32
C PRO A 36 -21.57 -1.88 10.80
N THR A 37 -21.97 -3.09 10.45
CA THR A 37 -23.37 -3.39 10.09
C THR A 37 -24.28 -3.37 11.33
N PRO A 38 -25.62 -3.28 11.16
CA PRO A 38 -26.55 -3.34 12.30
C PRO A 38 -26.40 -4.62 13.15
N GLU A 39 -26.05 -5.75 12.54
CA GLU A 39 -25.79 -6.99 13.27
C GLU A 39 -24.48 -6.92 14.06
N GLU A 40 -23.40 -6.38 13.45
CA GLU A 40 -22.12 -6.18 14.13
C GLU A 40 -22.24 -5.21 15.33
N HIS A 41 -23.10 -4.19 15.21
CA HIS A 41 -23.44 -3.31 16.33
C HIS A 41 -24.20 -4.04 17.45
N ARG A 42 -25.18 -4.89 17.10
CA ARG A 42 -25.93 -5.70 18.09
C ARG A 42 -25.00 -6.64 18.84
N GLN A 43 -24.11 -7.32 18.11
CA GLN A 43 -23.15 -8.27 18.67
C GLN A 43 -21.97 -7.59 19.36
N LYS A 44 -21.73 -6.30 19.08
CA LYS A 44 -20.54 -5.54 19.50
C LYS A 44 -19.23 -6.25 19.14
N ALA A 45 -19.22 -6.94 18.00
CA ALA A 45 -18.10 -7.78 17.59
C ALA A 45 -18.02 -7.85 16.07
N VAL A 46 -16.80 -7.95 15.54
CA VAL A 46 -16.54 -8.18 14.11
C VAL A 46 -15.51 -9.28 13.92
N THR A 47 -15.57 -10.00 12.81
CA THR A 47 -14.54 -11.00 12.50
C THR A 47 -13.21 -10.30 12.17
N LYS A 48 -12.10 -11.03 12.30
CA LYS A 48 -10.80 -10.49 11.94
C LYS A 48 -10.71 -10.15 10.45
N LEU A 49 -11.28 -10.99 9.57
CA LEU A 49 -11.36 -10.70 8.13
C LEU A 49 -12.07 -9.38 7.87
N ARG A 50 -13.26 -9.20 8.45
CA ARG A 50 -14.06 -7.97 8.32
C ARG A 50 -13.29 -6.73 8.74
N TYR A 51 -12.61 -6.80 9.89
CA TYR A 51 -11.81 -5.69 10.41
C TYR A 51 -10.64 -5.35 9.47
N MET A 52 -9.93 -6.36 8.97
CA MET A 52 -8.80 -6.13 8.07
C MET A 52 -9.26 -5.52 6.73
N GLN A 53 -10.37 -6.01 6.16
CA GLN A 53 -10.97 -5.42 4.96
C GLN A 53 -11.38 -3.97 5.18
N PHE A 54 -11.97 -3.65 6.33
CA PHE A 54 -12.27 -2.27 6.69
C PHE A 54 -11.02 -1.39 6.73
N ARG A 55 -9.94 -1.87 7.38
CA ARG A 55 -8.66 -1.16 7.45
C ARG A 55 -8.08 -0.87 6.06
N GLU A 56 -8.19 -1.81 5.14
CA GLU A 56 -7.72 -1.66 3.76
C GLU A 56 -8.53 -0.60 3.00
N GLN A 57 -9.85 -0.55 3.23
CA GLN A 57 -10.75 0.47 2.67
C GLN A 57 -10.52 1.90 3.19
N GLN A 58 -9.78 2.06 4.30
CA GLN A 58 -9.43 3.40 4.82
C GLN A 58 -8.25 4.05 4.07
N SER A 59 -7.63 3.34 3.15
CA SER A 59 -6.45 3.80 2.39
C SER A 59 -6.59 3.48 0.91
N SER A 60 -5.57 3.85 0.12
CA SER A 60 -5.47 3.45 -1.28
C SER A 60 -5.20 1.95 -1.48
N THR A 61 -4.99 1.16 -0.43
CA THR A 61 -4.67 -0.29 -0.51
C THR A 61 -5.70 -1.05 -1.35
N CYS A 62 -6.99 -0.86 -1.09
CA CYS A 62 -8.06 -1.59 -1.79
C CYS A 62 -8.24 -1.15 -3.26
N SER A 63 -8.00 0.13 -3.58
CA SER A 63 -8.29 0.71 -4.90
C SER A 63 -7.08 0.76 -5.83
N GLN A 64 -5.89 0.96 -5.27
CA GLN A 64 -4.64 1.12 -6.01
C GLN A 64 -3.65 -0.02 -5.77
N GLY A 65 -3.92 -0.96 -4.86
CA GLY A 65 -3.02 -2.09 -4.57
C GLY A 65 -1.75 -1.71 -3.81
N PHE A 66 -1.72 -0.52 -3.21
CA PHE A 66 -0.65 -0.08 -2.32
C PHE A 66 -1.13 1.09 -1.45
N ARG A 67 -0.34 1.44 -0.42
CA ARG A 67 -0.48 2.72 0.29
C ARG A 67 0.87 3.28 0.73
N ILE A 68 0.93 4.60 0.87
CA ILE A 68 2.11 5.29 1.39
C ILE A 68 2.07 5.20 2.92
N GLU A 69 2.99 4.45 3.52
CA GLU A 69 3.05 4.27 4.98
C GLU A 69 3.81 5.42 5.64
N ALA A 70 4.90 5.87 5.03
CA ALA A 70 5.74 6.91 5.59
C ALA A 70 6.55 7.67 4.52
N MET A 71 6.86 8.92 4.84
CA MET A 71 7.79 9.75 4.10
C MET A 71 8.76 10.45 5.05
N LYS A 72 9.94 10.82 4.55
CA LYS A 72 10.92 11.60 5.30
C LYS A 72 11.61 12.56 4.35
N PHE A 73 11.67 13.84 4.73
CA PHE A 73 12.43 14.86 4.02
C PHE A 73 13.77 15.06 4.71
N ARG A 74 14.73 15.64 3.98
CA ARG A 74 16.03 16.00 4.55
C ARG A 74 15.81 17.03 5.67
N GLY A 75 16.35 16.75 6.85
CA GLY A 75 16.24 17.64 8.01
C GLY A 75 14.88 17.66 8.71
N SER A 76 13.89 16.88 8.26
CA SER A 76 12.57 16.79 8.89
C SER A 76 12.40 15.51 9.70
N LEU A 77 11.44 15.53 10.63
CA LEU A 77 10.90 14.30 11.20
C LEU A 77 10.16 13.48 10.13
N PRO A 78 10.07 12.15 10.28
CA PRO A 78 9.24 11.32 9.40
C PRO A 78 7.76 11.69 9.51
N VAL A 79 7.08 11.75 8.37
CA VAL A 79 5.63 11.88 8.27
C VAL A 79 5.04 10.48 8.16
N THR A 80 4.28 10.05 9.18
CA THR A 80 3.72 8.70 9.28
C THR A 80 2.18 8.64 9.35
N ASP A 81 1.51 9.79 9.50
CA ASP A 81 0.04 9.87 9.48
C ASP A 81 -0.51 9.99 8.05
N LEU A 82 -0.10 9.07 7.18
CA LEU A 82 -0.51 9.01 5.77
C LEU A 82 -1.60 7.96 5.53
N LYS A 83 -2.12 7.35 6.60
CA LYS A 83 -3.09 6.25 6.54
C LYS A 83 -4.43 6.64 5.92
N LYS A 84 -4.73 7.94 5.84
CA LYS A 84 -5.95 8.50 5.23
C LYS A 84 -5.77 8.92 3.77
N VAL A 85 -4.55 8.90 3.24
CA VAL A 85 -4.28 9.11 1.81
C VAL A 85 -4.93 7.95 1.05
N LYS A 86 -6.03 8.24 0.36
CA LYS A 86 -6.90 7.20 -0.21
C LYS A 86 -7.20 7.42 -1.68
N SER A 87 -7.55 8.65 -2.07
CA SER A 87 -7.88 8.94 -3.47
C SER A 87 -6.62 8.92 -4.33
N ARG A 88 -6.78 8.67 -5.64
CA ARG A 88 -5.66 8.68 -6.57
C ARG A 88 -4.99 10.05 -6.60
N GLU A 89 -5.78 11.11 -6.52
CA GLU A 89 -5.34 12.51 -6.49
C GLU A 89 -4.53 12.79 -5.22
N GLU A 90 -4.99 12.34 -4.05
CA GLU A 90 -4.24 12.46 -2.78
C GLU A 90 -2.90 11.69 -2.84
N VAL A 91 -2.88 10.52 -3.48
CA VAL A 91 -1.64 9.74 -3.69
C VAL A 91 -0.69 10.49 -4.63
N MET A 92 -1.17 10.96 -5.78
CA MET A 92 -0.39 11.79 -6.71
C MET A 92 0.18 13.01 -6.02
N ALA A 93 -0.64 13.69 -5.24
CA ALA A 93 -0.27 14.84 -4.44
C ALA A 93 0.88 14.53 -3.47
N THR A 94 0.77 13.40 -2.77
CA THR A 94 1.78 12.93 -1.82
C THR A 94 3.10 12.57 -2.52
N ILE A 95 3.04 11.93 -3.70
CA ILE A 95 4.21 11.61 -4.51
C ILE A 95 4.88 12.87 -5.08
N ALA A 96 4.09 13.82 -5.58
CA ALA A 96 4.62 15.09 -6.08
C ALA A 96 5.33 15.87 -4.97
N LEU A 97 4.74 15.92 -3.76
CA LEU A 97 5.39 16.49 -2.59
C LEU A 97 6.70 15.79 -2.26
N PHE A 98 6.72 14.45 -2.29
CA PHE A 98 7.94 13.68 -2.06
C PHE A 98 9.03 13.98 -3.07
N LEU A 99 8.70 14.12 -4.36
CA LEU A 99 9.67 14.36 -5.44
C LEU A 99 10.15 15.81 -5.49
N GLY A 100 9.37 16.76 -4.95
CA GLY A 100 9.77 18.16 -4.81
C GLY A 100 10.20 18.83 -6.12
N GLY A 101 9.49 18.56 -7.22
CA GLY A 101 9.81 19.12 -8.54
C GLY A 101 10.94 18.42 -9.30
N ARG A 102 11.56 17.37 -8.74
CA ARG A 102 12.73 16.71 -9.35
C ARG A 102 12.33 15.69 -10.42
N GLU A 103 12.20 16.18 -11.64
CA GLU A 103 11.85 15.37 -12.82
C GLU A 103 12.86 14.25 -13.11
N ASP A 104 14.17 14.52 -13.03
CA ASP A 104 15.21 13.48 -13.17
C ASP A 104 15.04 12.34 -12.15
N THR A 105 14.72 12.68 -10.91
CA THR A 105 14.48 11.70 -9.85
C THR A 105 13.24 10.86 -10.15
N ARG A 106 12.16 11.47 -10.65
CA ARG A 106 10.94 10.77 -11.07
C ARG A 106 11.26 9.75 -12.16
N GLN A 107 11.97 10.16 -13.20
CA GLN A 107 12.32 9.31 -14.34
C GLN A 107 13.18 8.10 -13.92
N ARG A 108 14.21 8.33 -13.10
CA ARG A 108 15.09 7.26 -12.59
C ARG A 108 14.36 6.29 -11.66
N LEU A 109 13.44 6.77 -10.82
CA LEU A 109 12.58 5.91 -10.01
C LEU A 109 11.63 5.10 -10.89
N LEU A 110 11.01 5.72 -11.89
CA LEU A 110 10.11 5.05 -12.82
C LEU A 110 10.80 3.91 -13.58
N GLU A 111 12.01 4.15 -14.10
CA GLU A 111 12.85 3.13 -14.72
C GLU A 111 13.16 1.98 -13.74
N ARG A 112 13.50 2.32 -12.50
CA ARG A 112 13.77 1.34 -11.46
C ARG A 112 12.54 0.49 -11.12
N LEU A 113 11.36 1.09 -11.02
CA LEU A 113 10.09 0.39 -10.76
C LEU A 113 9.72 -0.55 -11.91
N ARG A 114 9.91 -0.12 -13.16
CA ARG A 114 9.70 -0.97 -14.35
C ARG A 114 10.67 -2.16 -14.37
N ASP A 115 11.95 -1.95 -14.02
CA ASP A 115 12.93 -3.05 -13.87
C ASP A 115 12.50 -4.06 -12.79
N ILE A 116 12.08 -3.57 -11.62
CA ILE A 116 11.56 -4.41 -10.53
C ILE A 116 10.37 -5.24 -11.03
N ARG A 117 9.39 -4.60 -11.68
CA ARG A 117 8.20 -5.25 -12.25
C ARG A 117 8.59 -6.40 -13.19
N THR A 118 9.45 -6.15 -14.17
CA THR A 118 9.89 -7.17 -15.13
C THR A 118 10.61 -8.34 -14.45
N LYS A 119 11.44 -8.06 -13.44
CA LYS A 119 12.12 -9.11 -12.66
C LYS A 119 11.13 -9.96 -11.86
N PHE A 120 10.11 -9.33 -11.30
CA PHE A 120 9.10 -10.00 -10.47
C PHE A 120 8.19 -10.89 -11.31
N GLU A 121 7.74 -10.44 -12.48
CA GLU A 121 6.94 -11.25 -13.42
C GLU A 121 7.66 -12.54 -13.85
N ARG A 122 9.00 -12.50 -13.93
CA ARG A 122 9.86 -13.64 -14.32
C ARG A 122 10.34 -14.47 -13.12
N SER A 123 10.15 -13.98 -11.90
CA SER A 123 10.68 -14.61 -10.70
C SER A 123 9.87 -15.85 -10.33
N SER A 124 10.52 -17.01 -10.40
CA SER A 124 9.92 -18.27 -9.96
C SER A 124 9.68 -18.31 -8.45
N TYR A 125 10.54 -17.62 -7.68
CA TYR A 125 10.34 -17.44 -6.24
C TYR A 125 9.05 -16.65 -5.99
N PHE A 126 8.92 -15.48 -6.63
CA PHE A 126 7.79 -14.58 -6.41
C PHE A 126 6.45 -15.26 -6.72
N ARG A 127 6.34 -15.89 -7.89
CA ARG A 127 5.15 -16.66 -8.33
C ARG A 127 4.71 -17.77 -7.34
N ARG A 128 5.61 -18.26 -6.50
CA ARG A 128 5.36 -19.33 -5.52
C ARG A 128 5.29 -18.82 -4.08
N HIS A 129 5.21 -17.51 -3.86
CA HIS A 129 5.09 -16.93 -2.54
C HIS A 129 3.90 -15.99 -2.47
N GLU A 130 3.16 -16.06 -1.38
CA GLU A 130 2.22 -15.02 -0.97
C GLU A 130 3.05 -13.89 -0.33
N VAL A 131 3.07 -12.70 -0.96
CA VAL A 131 3.93 -11.57 -0.56
C VAL A 131 3.09 -10.50 0.11
N VAL A 132 2.86 -10.66 1.41
CA VAL A 132 2.03 -9.75 2.21
C VAL A 132 2.89 -8.89 3.12
N GLY A 133 2.52 -7.62 3.23
CA GLY A 133 3.11 -6.69 4.21
C GLY A 133 4.48 -6.11 3.81
N SER A 134 5.01 -6.52 2.66
CA SER A 134 6.23 -5.96 2.09
C SER A 134 6.02 -4.58 1.49
N SER A 135 7.12 -3.84 1.37
CA SER A 135 7.12 -2.46 0.88
C SER A 135 8.11 -2.24 -0.24
N ILE A 136 7.85 -1.26 -1.10
CA ILE A 136 8.86 -0.61 -1.93
C ILE A 136 9.37 0.61 -1.17
N PHE A 137 10.66 0.62 -0.88
CA PHE A 137 11.35 1.73 -0.25
C PHE A 137 12.10 2.55 -1.29
N MET A 138 11.61 3.77 -1.55
CA MET A 138 12.23 4.74 -2.45
C MET A 138 13.03 5.76 -1.67
N ILE A 139 14.27 6.00 -2.08
CA ILE A 139 15.15 6.99 -1.48
C ILE A 139 15.95 7.70 -2.55
N TYR A 140 16.22 8.98 -2.33
CA TYR A 140 17.11 9.75 -3.17
C TYR A 140 17.80 10.86 -2.38
N ASP A 141 18.93 11.32 -2.91
CA ASP A 141 19.63 12.52 -2.48
C ASP A 141 19.92 13.43 -3.70
N ASP A 142 20.90 14.31 -3.62
CA ASP A 142 21.25 15.22 -4.71
C ASP A 142 21.91 14.52 -5.92
N THR A 143 22.30 13.26 -5.77
CA THR A 143 23.09 12.50 -6.74
C THR A 143 22.54 11.10 -7.00
N LYS A 144 22.07 10.41 -5.94
CA LYS A 144 21.66 9.01 -5.95
C LYS A 144 20.16 8.90 -5.86
N VAL A 145 19.63 7.91 -6.57
CA VAL A 145 18.22 7.55 -6.60
C VAL A 145 18.15 6.03 -6.55
N GLY A 146 17.25 5.48 -5.73
CA GLY A 146 17.09 4.04 -5.63
C GLY A 146 15.74 3.62 -5.08
N ALA A 147 15.35 2.40 -5.46
CA ALA A 147 14.19 1.71 -4.94
C ALA A 147 14.52 0.23 -4.71
N TRP A 148 14.09 -0.28 -3.55
CA TRP A 148 14.25 -1.68 -3.12
C TRP A 148 12.95 -2.21 -2.55
N ILE A 149 12.80 -3.52 -2.59
CA ILE A 149 11.72 -4.20 -1.89
C ILE A 149 12.26 -4.69 -0.55
N ILE A 150 11.50 -4.40 0.50
CA ILE A 150 11.86 -4.67 1.89
C ILE A 150 10.71 -5.39 2.60
N ASP A 151 10.98 -5.84 3.83
CA ASP A 151 10.01 -6.42 4.76
C ASP A 151 9.31 -7.70 4.26
N PHE A 152 10.10 -8.76 4.10
CA PHE A 152 9.61 -10.09 3.71
C PHE A 152 9.14 -10.96 4.89
N ALA A 153 8.93 -10.38 6.08
CA ALA A 153 8.60 -11.14 7.29
C ALA A 153 7.30 -11.95 7.20
N LYS A 154 6.34 -11.47 6.39
CA LYS A 154 5.08 -12.17 6.06
C LYS A 154 5.05 -12.65 4.61
N THR A 155 6.21 -12.86 4.00
CA THR A 155 6.30 -13.53 2.69
C THR A 155 6.43 -15.03 2.92
N HIS A 156 5.41 -15.78 2.50
CA HIS A 156 5.34 -17.22 2.76
C HIS A 156 5.23 -18.03 1.47
N PRO A 157 5.86 -19.21 1.40
CA PRO A 157 5.68 -20.09 0.26
C PRO A 157 4.23 -20.55 0.16
N LEU A 158 3.74 -20.62 -1.06
CA LEU A 158 2.43 -21.19 -1.38
C LEU A 158 2.45 -22.71 -1.24
N PRO A 159 1.27 -23.35 -1.08
CA PRO A 159 1.14 -24.80 -1.17
C PRO A 159 1.75 -25.36 -2.46
N ASN A 160 2.24 -26.60 -2.40
CA ASN A 160 2.88 -27.25 -3.55
C ASN A 160 1.98 -27.24 -4.79
N GLY A 161 2.53 -26.81 -5.93
CA GLY A 161 1.81 -26.73 -7.21
C GLY A 161 0.94 -25.49 -7.38
N MET A 162 0.75 -24.67 -6.34
CA MET A 162 0.02 -23.42 -6.43
C MET A 162 0.93 -22.28 -6.89
N THR A 163 0.36 -21.38 -7.70
CA THR A 163 0.99 -20.15 -8.16
C THR A 163 -0.01 -19.02 -8.15
N VAL A 164 0.48 -17.80 -7.94
CA VAL A 164 -0.29 -16.56 -8.05
C VAL A 164 0.32 -15.67 -9.14
N ASP A 165 -0.49 -14.84 -9.76
CA ASP A 165 -0.03 -13.85 -10.74
C ASP A 165 0.21 -12.46 -10.12
N HIS A 166 -0.19 -12.28 -8.86
CA HIS A 166 -0.08 -11.05 -8.07
C HIS A 166 -0.87 -9.87 -8.66
N LYS A 167 -1.81 -10.13 -9.57
CA LYS A 167 -2.63 -9.15 -10.28
C LYS A 167 -4.12 -9.38 -10.05
N GLN A 168 -4.53 -10.64 -10.02
CA GLN A 168 -5.93 -10.99 -9.85
C GLN A 168 -6.46 -10.51 -8.49
N PRO A 169 -7.77 -10.14 -8.42
CA PRO A 169 -8.40 -9.85 -7.15
C PRO A 169 -8.27 -11.02 -6.18
N TRP A 170 -7.98 -10.71 -4.93
CA TRP A 170 -7.97 -11.72 -3.88
C TRP A 170 -9.39 -12.22 -3.59
N VAL A 171 -9.52 -13.53 -3.54
CA VAL A 171 -10.68 -14.22 -2.95
C VAL A 171 -10.16 -15.31 -2.02
N GLN A 172 -10.89 -15.59 -0.94
CA GLN A 172 -10.47 -16.61 0.00
C GLN A 172 -10.22 -17.95 -0.72
N GLY A 173 -9.03 -18.52 -0.53
CA GLY A 173 -8.55 -19.73 -1.19
C GLY A 173 -7.55 -19.50 -2.33
N ASN A 174 -7.58 -18.34 -3.01
CA ASN A 174 -6.71 -18.11 -4.17
C ASN A 174 -5.32 -17.56 -3.83
N ARG A 175 -5.10 -17.11 -2.59
CA ARG A 175 -3.82 -16.60 -2.06
C ARG A 175 -3.26 -15.35 -2.75
N GLU A 176 -3.99 -14.73 -3.67
CA GLU A 176 -3.54 -13.51 -4.34
C GLU A 176 -3.26 -12.39 -3.32
N ASP A 177 -2.23 -11.60 -3.60
CA ASP A 177 -1.81 -10.47 -2.77
C ASP A 177 -1.97 -9.13 -3.49
N GLY A 178 -2.12 -9.13 -4.82
CA GLY A 178 -2.25 -7.92 -5.62
C GLY A 178 -0.99 -7.06 -5.69
N PHE A 179 0.20 -7.62 -5.40
CA PHE A 179 1.44 -6.85 -5.39
C PHE A 179 1.76 -6.24 -6.77
N LEU A 180 1.64 -7.01 -7.85
CA LEU A 180 1.90 -6.50 -9.21
C LEU A 180 0.78 -5.60 -9.70
N PHE A 181 -0.48 -5.84 -9.30
CA PHE A 181 -1.55 -4.84 -9.50
C PHE A 181 -1.19 -3.50 -8.87
N GLY A 182 -0.68 -3.52 -7.63
CA GLY A 182 -0.20 -2.34 -6.92
C GLY A 182 0.98 -1.66 -7.61
N LEU A 183 1.96 -2.43 -8.07
CA LEU A 183 3.13 -1.91 -8.77
C LEU A 183 2.74 -1.28 -10.11
N ASP A 184 1.81 -1.89 -10.85
CA ASP A 184 1.29 -1.34 -12.11
C ASP A 184 0.58 0.00 -11.87
N SER A 185 -0.22 0.10 -10.81
CA SER A 185 -0.84 1.36 -10.42
C SER A 185 0.18 2.42 -10.00
N LEU A 186 1.18 2.07 -9.18
CA LEU A 186 2.23 2.99 -8.76
C LEU A 186 3.03 3.53 -9.95
N ILE A 187 3.36 2.67 -10.92
CA ILE A 187 4.04 3.05 -12.16
C ILE A 187 3.18 4.05 -12.95
N SER A 188 1.89 3.76 -13.16
CA SER A 188 0.96 4.66 -13.85
C SER A 188 0.84 6.02 -13.13
N ILE A 189 0.78 6.03 -11.80
CA ILE A 189 0.76 7.28 -11.01
C ILE A 189 2.06 8.08 -11.20
N MET A 190 3.21 7.40 -11.19
CA MET A 190 4.52 8.03 -11.42
C MET A 190 4.68 8.60 -12.83
N GLU A 191 3.99 8.03 -13.83
CA GLU A 191 3.94 8.54 -15.20
C GLU A 191 3.05 9.80 -15.33
N GLU A 192 1.92 9.79 -14.63
CA GLU A 192 0.90 10.84 -14.71
C GLU A 192 1.16 12.06 -13.81
N VAL A 193 1.90 11.88 -12.71
CA VAL A 193 2.06 12.93 -11.69
C VAL A 193 2.69 14.21 -12.28
N ASP A 194 1.99 15.34 -12.22
CA ASP A 194 2.55 16.62 -12.63
C ASP A 194 3.32 17.27 -11.47
N LEU A 195 4.62 17.43 -11.66
CA LEU A 195 5.50 18.03 -10.65
C LEU A 195 5.49 19.57 -10.68
N ARG A 196 4.87 20.20 -11.70
CA ARG A 196 4.89 21.66 -11.89
C ARG A 196 3.88 22.40 -11.03
N THR A 197 2.80 21.74 -10.63
CA THR A 197 1.69 22.36 -9.88
C THR A 197 1.98 22.56 -8.39
N TYR A 198 3.05 21.94 -7.87
CA TYR A 198 3.36 21.93 -6.43
C TYR A 198 4.07 23.18 -5.89
N PHE A 199 4.49 24.10 -6.75
CA PHE A 199 5.05 25.39 -6.32
C PHE A 199 4.01 26.51 -6.15
N SER A 200 2.71 26.23 -6.37
CA SER A 200 1.64 27.15 -6.01
C SER A 200 1.42 27.11 -4.50
N ARG A 201 1.59 28.26 -3.83
CA ARG A 201 1.65 28.46 -2.37
C ARG A 201 0.43 28.00 -1.55
N ASP A 202 -0.58 27.38 -2.15
CA ASP A 202 -1.89 27.10 -1.54
C ASP A 202 -2.18 25.61 -1.28
N ASN A 203 -1.15 24.75 -1.20
CA ASN A 203 -1.37 23.31 -1.03
C ASN A 203 -1.57 22.91 0.46
N PRO A 204 -2.74 22.38 0.86
CA PRO A 204 -3.10 22.13 2.27
C PRO A 204 -2.32 21.01 2.97
N VAL A 205 -1.44 20.29 2.26
CA VAL A 205 -0.56 19.29 2.89
C VAL A 205 0.56 19.95 3.69
N CYS A 206 0.95 21.18 3.34
CA CYS A 206 1.96 21.95 4.08
C CYS A 206 1.42 22.70 5.30
N THR A 207 0.10 22.76 5.53
CA THR A 207 -0.49 23.55 6.63
C THR A 207 -0.79 22.76 7.90
N LYS A 208 -0.38 21.48 7.97
CA LYS A 208 -0.51 20.63 9.16
C LYS A 208 0.85 20.29 9.80
N SER A 209 1.66 21.31 10.03
CA SER A 209 2.86 21.26 10.88
C SER A 209 2.67 22.11 12.11
#